data_AF-A0A834J547-F1
#
_entry.id   AF-A0A834J547-F1
#
_cell.length_a   1.000
_cell.length_b   1.000
_cell.length_c   1.000
_cell.angle_alpha   90.00
_cell.angle_beta   90.00
_cell.angle_gamma   90.00
#
_symmetry.space_group_name_H-M   'P 1'
#
loop_
_entity.id
_entity.type
_entity.pdbx_description
1 polymer ?
#
loop_
_entity_poly.entity_id
_entity_poly.type
_entity_poly.pdbx_seq_one_letter_code
_entity_poly.pdbx_strand_id
1 'polypeptide(L)'
;MFLSVSKLMFSRKHNVPIKKIYSDLKILTIYEPSKIEKKFNDNFFIYGLYLIGAQWDSEKMTLTNSVPGMYRYDMPIICLKFVTKEIILQNVYKCPVYTICVENNIKKSNANFTRSNQMRSLHIHIMTVPLKTNICVAHWIRRGTALYC
;
A
#
# COMPACT_ATOMS: atom_id res chain seq x y z
N MET A 1 -9.39 7.35 5.81
CA MET A 1 -9.57 8.80 6.05
C MET A 1 -8.29 9.63 5.84
N PHE A 2 -7.10 9.10 6.15
CA PHE A 2 -5.82 9.81 6.06
C PHE A 2 -5.51 10.48 4.71
N LEU A 3 -5.49 9.72 3.61
CA LEU A 3 -5.06 10.22 2.28
C LEU A 3 -5.85 11.45 1.80
N SER A 4 -7.18 11.40 1.90
CA SER A 4 -8.05 12.47 1.45
C SER A 4 -7.82 13.77 2.23
N VAL A 5 -7.61 13.64 3.56
CA VAL A 5 -7.32 14.78 4.43
C VAL A 5 -5.95 15.37 4.11
N SER A 6 -4.91 14.54 3.96
CA SER A 6 -3.57 14.99 3.61
C SER A 6 -3.54 15.72 2.25
N LYS A 7 -4.29 15.21 1.26
CA LYS A 7 -4.45 15.86 -0.04
C LYS A 7 -5.17 17.22 0.06
N LEU A 8 -6.21 17.31 0.88
CA LEU A 8 -6.93 18.56 1.14
C LEU A 8 -6.04 19.60 1.85
N MET A 9 -5.25 19.17 2.84
CA MET A 9 -4.32 20.05 3.54
C MET A 9 -3.25 20.61 2.59
N PHE A 10 -2.69 19.76 1.72
CA PHE A 10 -1.76 20.21 0.68
C PHE A 10 -2.41 21.21 -0.29
N SER A 11 -3.64 20.93 -0.74
CA SER A 11 -4.41 21.84 -1.60
C SER A 11 -4.58 23.22 -0.99
N ARG A 12 -4.96 23.29 0.29
CA ARG A 12 -5.14 24.55 1.03
C ARG A 12 -3.81 25.30 1.24
N LYS A 13 -2.75 24.59 1.62
CA LYS A 13 -1.44 25.17 1.91
C LYS A 13 -0.78 25.76 0.66
N HIS A 14 -0.90 25.09 -0.48
CA HIS A 14 -0.25 25.48 -1.74
C HIS A 14 -1.19 26.22 -2.70
N ASN A 15 -2.44 26.47 -2.30
CA ASN A 15 -3.49 27.09 -3.12
C ASN A 15 -3.66 26.44 -4.51
N VAL A 16 -3.60 25.10 -4.56
CA VAL A 16 -3.75 24.32 -5.80
C VAL A 16 -5.08 23.58 -5.79
N PRO A 17 -5.85 23.55 -6.90
CA PRO A 17 -7.07 22.76 -6.99
C PRO A 17 -6.83 21.26 -6.74
N ILE A 18 -7.69 20.62 -5.94
CA ILE A 18 -7.58 19.20 -5.55
C ILE A 18 -7.44 18.26 -6.76
N LYS A 19 -8.12 18.59 -7.86
CA LYS A 19 -8.09 17.81 -9.11
C LYS A 19 -6.72 17.81 -9.80
N LYS A 20 -5.89 18.83 -9.58
CA LYS A 20 -4.55 18.98 -10.16
C LYS A 20 -3.44 18.42 -9.25
N ILE A 21 -3.81 17.75 -8.16
CA ILE A 21 -2.85 17.17 -7.21
C ILE A 21 -2.77 15.67 -7.46
N TYR A 22 -1.55 15.20 -7.69
CA TYR A 22 -1.20 13.81 -7.89
C TYR A 22 -0.40 13.29 -6.69
N SER A 23 -0.52 12.00 -6.41
CA SER A 23 0.25 11.32 -5.38
C SER A 23 1.51 10.73 -6.01
N ASP A 24 2.67 11.20 -5.57
CA ASP A 24 3.97 10.61 -5.90
C ASP A 24 4.41 9.69 -4.75
N LEU A 25 4.70 8.44 -5.09
CA LEU A 25 5.03 7.40 -4.12
C LEU A 25 6.43 6.88 -4.45
N LYS A 26 7.37 7.15 -3.55
CA LYS A 26 8.75 6.72 -3.65
C LYS A 26 9.08 5.73 -2.55
N ILE A 27 9.52 4.55 -2.95
CA ILE A 27 9.99 3.51 -2.04
C ILE A 27 11.40 3.87 -1.61
N LEU A 28 11.66 3.86 -0.30
CA LEU A 28 12.98 4.10 0.28
C LEU A 28 13.73 2.79 0.49
N THR A 29 15.02 2.86 0.85
CA THR A 29 15.83 1.70 1.26
C THR A 29 15.78 1.46 2.78
N ILE A 30 15.02 2.29 3.50
CA ILE A 30 14.95 2.30 4.96
C ILE A 30 13.72 1.52 5.42
N TYR A 31 13.87 0.66 6.41
CA TYR A 31 12.76 -0.10 7.02
C TYR A 31 12.30 0.50 8.35
N GLU A 32 13.20 1.14 9.08
CA GLU A 32 12.91 1.68 10.42
C GLU A 32 12.67 3.19 10.36
N PRO A 33 11.57 3.69 10.96
CA PRO A 33 11.23 5.12 10.92
C PRO A 33 12.26 5.99 11.66
N SER A 34 12.99 5.43 12.65
CA SER A 34 14.02 6.13 13.41
C SER A 34 15.19 6.63 12.57
N LYS A 35 15.43 6.03 11.41
CA LYS A 35 16.53 6.37 10.50
C LYS A 35 16.18 7.48 9.50
N ILE A 36 14.98 8.07 9.60
CA ILE A 36 14.56 9.18 8.74
C ILE A 36 15.14 10.49 9.32
N GLU A 37 16.29 10.90 8.80
CA GLU A 37 16.99 12.11 9.28
C GLU A 37 16.26 13.42 8.93
N LYS A 38 15.58 13.47 7.78
CA LYS A 38 15.02 14.72 7.25
C LYS A 38 13.50 14.62 7.05
N LYS A 39 12.76 15.18 7.99
CA LYS A 39 11.33 15.46 7.85
C LYS A 39 11.16 16.65 6.92
N PHE A 40 10.72 16.41 5.69
CA PHE A 40 10.32 17.50 4.79
C PHE A 40 8.89 17.91 5.09
N ASN A 41 8.60 19.22 5.03
CA ASN A 41 7.34 19.83 5.49
C ASN A 41 6.04 19.37 4.79
N ASP A 42 6.09 18.47 3.80
CA ASP A 42 4.93 17.93 3.08
C ASP A 42 5.11 16.45 2.63
N ASN A 43 6.04 15.72 3.24
CA ASN A 43 6.23 14.28 2.96
C ASN A 43 5.57 13.44 4.06
N PHE A 44 4.84 12.41 3.65
CA PHE A 44 4.29 11.40 4.54
C PHE A 44 5.09 10.10 4.40
N PHE A 45 5.35 9.42 5.51
CA PHE A 45 6.08 8.16 5.52
C PHE A 45 5.15 7.05 5.99
N ILE A 46 4.99 6.02 5.16
CA ILE A 46 4.16 4.85 5.42
C ILE A 46 5.10 3.69 5.72
N TYR A 47 4.94 3.07 6.88
CA TYR A 47 5.74 1.94 7.35
C TYR A 47 4.82 0.79 7.77
N GLY A 48 5.39 -0.41 7.93
CA GLY A 48 4.66 -1.61 8.36
C GLY A 48 3.84 -2.30 7.27
N LEU A 49 3.96 -1.85 6.01
CA LEU A 49 3.35 -2.55 4.89
C LEU A 49 4.10 -3.84 4.59
N TYR A 50 3.37 -4.84 4.13
CA TYR A 50 3.94 -6.11 3.67
C TYR A 50 3.32 -6.53 2.35
N LEU A 51 4.12 -7.21 1.54
CA LEU A 51 3.80 -7.70 0.21
C LEU A 51 3.48 -9.19 0.28
N ILE A 52 2.42 -9.59 -0.40
CA ILE A 52 2.03 -11.00 -0.60
C ILE A 52 2.08 -11.30 -2.10
N GLY A 53 2.55 -12.50 -2.48
CA GLY A 53 2.59 -12.97 -3.86
C GLY A 53 3.78 -12.47 -4.68
N ALA A 54 4.68 -11.70 -4.08
CA ALA A 54 5.94 -11.26 -4.65
C ALA A 54 6.91 -10.87 -3.54
N GLN A 55 8.16 -10.60 -3.91
CA GLN A 55 9.20 -10.03 -3.06
C GLN A 55 9.61 -8.67 -3.59
N TRP A 56 10.08 -7.80 -2.70
CA TRP A 56 10.74 -6.56 -3.06
C TRP A 56 12.26 -6.72 -2.99
N ASP A 57 12.95 -6.49 -4.09
CA ASP A 57 14.40 -6.44 -4.12
C ASP A 57 14.84 -5.01 -3.80
N SER A 58 15.41 -4.81 -2.60
CA SER A 58 15.86 -3.49 -2.12
C SER A 58 17.12 -2.99 -2.80
N GLU A 59 17.94 -3.87 -3.38
CA GLU A 59 19.13 -3.48 -4.14
C GLU A 59 18.73 -2.99 -5.53
N LYS A 60 17.86 -3.73 -6.21
CA LYS A 60 17.40 -3.38 -7.56
C LYS A 60 16.23 -2.40 -7.57
N MET A 61 15.59 -2.18 -6.41
CA MET A 61 14.34 -1.43 -6.28
C MET A 61 13.26 -1.92 -7.25
N THR A 62 13.08 -3.24 -7.34
CA THR A 62 12.14 -3.87 -8.27
C THR A 62 11.41 -5.05 -7.63
N LEU A 63 10.21 -5.33 -8.12
CA LEU A 63 9.49 -6.55 -7.82
C LEU A 63 10.20 -7.79 -8.38
N THR A 64 10.37 -8.78 -7.51
CA THR A 64 10.93 -10.09 -7.81
C THR A 64 9.99 -11.20 -7.36
N ASN A 65 10.22 -12.41 -7.85
CA ASN A 65 9.38 -13.56 -7.47
C ASN A 65 9.60 -13.87 -5.98
N SER A 66 8.52 -14.26 -5.29
CA SER A 66 8.59 -14.73 -3.91
C SER A 66 9.42 -16.01 -3.79
N VAL A 67 10.16 -16.15 -2.69
CA VAL A 67 10.90 -17.37 -2.34
C VAL A 67 9.93 -18.42 -1.80
N PRO A 68 10.08 -19.72 -2.17
CA PRO A 68 9.28 -20.79 -1.60
C PRO A 68 9.35 -20.79 -0.06
N GLY A 69 8.19 -20.92 0.60
CA GLY A 69 8.10 -20.93 2.06
C GLY A 69 7.93 -19.55 2.72
N MET A 70 8.11 -18.44 1.98
CA MET A 70 7.83 -17.09 2.46
C MET A 70 6.58 -16.51 1.79
N TYR A 71 5.52 -16.35 2.56
CA TYR A 71 4.24 -15.80 2.09
C TYR A 71 4.10 -14.29 2.32
N ARG A 72 4.89 -13.76 3.25
CA ARG A 72 4.89 -12.36 3.68
C ARG A 72 6.29 -11.79 3.50
N TYR A 73 6.37 -10.64 2.83
CA TYR A 73 7.61 -9.91 2.69
C TYR A 73 7.42 -8.47 3.17
N ASP A 74 8.17 -8.04 4.18
CA ASP A 74 8.03 -6.68 4.69
C ASP A 74 8.59 -5.67 3.68
N MET A 75 7.83 -4.61 3.44
CA MET A 75 8.24 -3.55 2.54
C MET A 75 9.05 -2.50 3.29
N PRO A 76 10.04 -1.89 2.63
CA PRO A 76 10.66 -0.70 3.16
C PRO A 76 9.67 0.47 3.16
N ILE A 77 10.05 1.53 3.86
CA ILE A 77 9.22 2.72 4.05
C ILE A 77 8.89 3.35 2.70
N ILE A 78 7.61 3.65 2.52
CA ILE A 78 7.10 4.34 1.33
C ILE A 78 6.90 5.81 1.67
N CYS A 79 7.58 6.68 0.94
CA CYS A 79 7.42 8.12 1.02
C CYS A 79 6.32 8.57 0.05
N LEU A 80 5.24 9.11 0.60
CA LEU A 80 4.16 9.75 -0.15
C LEU A 80 4.39 11.25 -0.18
N LYS A 81 4.33 11.83 -1.38
CA LYS A 81 4.37 13.26 -1.62
C LYS A 81 3.21 13.66 -2.52
N PHE A 82 2.78 14.91 -2.39
CA PHE A 82 1.80 15.49 -3.31
C PHE A 82 2.51 16.41 -4.28
N VAL A 83 2.17 16.27 -5.57
CA VAL A 83 2.78 17.02 -6.66
C VAL A 83 1.70 17.57 -7.58
N THR A 84 1.98 18.68 -8.27
CA THR A 84 1.05 19.32 -9.20
C THR A 84 1.19 18.84 -10.64
N LYS A 85 2.25 18.08 -10.91
CA LYS A 85 2.54 17.45 -12.20
C LYS A 85 2.41 15.95 -12.07
N GLU A 86 1.71 15.34 -13.03
CA GLU A 86 1.62 13.88 -13.09
C GLU A 86 2.98 13.29 -13.44
N ILE A 87 3.39 12.29 -12.67
CA ILE A 87 4.61 11.54 -12.92
C ILE A 87 4.20 10.24 -13.62
N ILE A 88 4.55 10.13 -14.90
CA ILE A 88 4.30 8.94 -15.69
C ILE A 88 5.48 8.00 -15.50
N LEU A 89 5.27 6.93 -14.72
CA LEU A 89 6.26 5.88 -14.52
C LEU A 89 6.04 4.78 -15.58
N GLN A 90 7.11 4.39 -16.27
CA GLN A 90 7.11 3.24 -17.17
C GLN A 90 7.46 1.96 -16.40
N ASN A 91 6.99 0.81 -16.90
CA ASN A 91 7.29 -0.51 -16.33
C ASN A 91 6.98 -0.62 -14.82
N VAL A 92 5.83 -0.08 -14.42
CA VAL A 92 5.34 -0.19 -13.05
C VAL A 92 4.11 -1.08 -12.97
N TYR A 93 4.11 -1.95 -11.97
CA TYR A 93 2.91 -2.64 -11.52
C TYR A 93 2.16 -1.72 -10.55
N LYS A 94 0.90 -1.43 -10.88
CA LYS A 94 -0.05 -0.73 -10.01
C LYS A 94 -0.53 -1.68 -8.91
N CYS A 95 0.27 -1.80 -7.85
CA CYS A 95 0.02 -2.74 -6.77
C CYS A 95 -1.08 -2.21 -5.83
N PRO A 96 -2.20 -2.94 -5.64
CA PRO A 96 -3.24 -2.52 -4.71
C PRO A 96 -2.79 -2.71 -3.26
N VAL A 97 -3.14 -1.76 -2.41
CA VAL A 97 -2.97 -1.82 -0.95
C VAL A 97 -4.32 -2.13 -0.33
N TYR A 98 -4.39 -3.22 0.42
CA TYR A 98 -5.56 -3.64 1.17
C TYR A 98 -5.34 -3.51 2.67
N THR A 99 -6.43 -3.30 3.40
CA THR A 99 -6.49 -3.67 4.82
C THR A 99 -7.48 -4.82 4.99
N ILE A 100 -7.19 -5.68 5.94
CA ILE A 100 -8.04 -6.83 6.25
C ILE A 100 -8.91 -6.43 7.43
N CYS A 101 -10.21 -6.25 7.18
CA CYS A 101 -11.19 -6.18 8.25
C CYS A 101 -11.67 -7.58 8.55
N VAL A 102 -11.34 -8.07 9.75
CA VAL A 102 -11.87 -9.31 10.29
C VAL A 102 -13.12 -8.96 11.08
N GLU A 103 -14.29 -9.16 10.48
CA GLU A 103 -15.55 -9.00 11.20
C GLU A 103 -15.81 -10.27 12.00
N ASN A 104 -15.45 -10.22 13.29
CA ASN A 104 -15.85 -11.24 14.25
C ASN A 104 -17.36 -11.10 14.47
N ASN A 105 -18.16 -11.87 13.72
CA ASN A 105 -19.57 -12.08 14.02
C ASN A 105 -19.74 -12.89 15.31
N ILE A 106 -19.28 -12.36 16.46
CA ILE A 106 -19.68 -12.84 17.78
C ILE A 106 -21.07 -12.24 18.03
N LYS A 107 -22.07 -12.74 17.30
CA LYS A 107 -23.45 -12.41 17.63
C LYS A 107 -23.81 -13.17 18.90
N LYS A 108 -23.96 -12.38 19.96
CA LYS A 108 -24.94 -12.58 21.03
C LYS A 108 -26.26 -13.04 20.41
N SER A 109 -26.52 -14.34 20.41
CA SER A 109 -27.86 -14.87 20.25
C SER A 109 -28.00 -16.04 21.20
N ASN A 110 -28.58 -15.74 22.36
CA ASN A 110 -29.30 -16.74 23.13
C ASN A 110 -30.25 -17.49 22.19
N ALA A 111 -30.39 -18.79 22.43
CA ALA A 111 -31.27 -19.73 21.76
C ALA A 111 -30.80 -20.26 20.38
N ASN A 112 -30.27 -21.50 20.44
CA ASN A 112 -30.61 -22.61 19.55
C ASN A 112 -30.58 -22.32 18.03
N PHE A 113 -29.39 -22.15 17.44
CA PHE A 113 -29.21 -22.52 16.03
C PHE A 113 -27.73 -22.81 15.70
N THR A 114 -27.47 -24.04 15.26
CA THR A 114 -26.22 -24.49 14.66
C THR A 114 -26.00 -23.79 13.32
N ARG A 115 -25.36 -22.62 13.32
CA ARG A 115 -24.88 -21.98 12.09
C ARG A 115 -23.40 -21.70 12.22
N SER A 116 -22.63 -22.40 11.40
CA SER A 116 -21.18 -22.25 11.27
C SER A 116 -20.75 -20.78 11.30
N ASN A 117 -19.92 -20.43 12.28
CA ASN A 117 -19.28 -19.12 12.40
C ASN A 117 -18.35 -18.90 11.20
N GLN A 118 -18.88 -18.41 10.07
CA GLN A 118 -18.06 -18.09 8.91
C GLN A 118 -17.41 -16.73 9.14
N MET A 119 -16.13 -16.75 9.49
CA MET A 119 -15.27 -15.57 9.54
C MET A 119 -15.21 -14.95 8.14
N ARG A 120 -15.80 -13.77 7.94
CA ARG A 120 -15.72 -13.05 6.66
C ARG A 120 -14.61 -12.03 6.74
N SER A 121 -13.46 -12.35 6.15
CA SER A 121 -12.39 -11.37 5.94
C SER A 121 -12.77 -10.48 4.75
N LEU A 122 -12.94 -9.18 5.01
CA LEU A 122 -13.17 -8.19 3.97
C LEU A 122 -11.85 -7.51 3.62
N HIS A 123 -11.44 -7.65 2.36
CA HIS A 123 -10.27 -6.96 1.81
C HIS A 123 -10.69 -5.57 1.32
N ILE A 124 -10.40 -4.55 2.12
CA ILE A 124 -10.79 -3.17 1.79
C ILE A 124 -9.65 -2.51 1.03
N HIS A 125 -9.91 -2.08 -0.20
CA HIS A 125 -8.94 -1.34 -1.01
C HIS A 125 -8.72 0.06 -0.43
N ILE A 126 -7.47 0.42 -0.15
CA ILE A 126 -7.10 1.73 0.40
C ILE A 126 -6.54 2.63 -0.71
N MET A 127 -5.54 2.14 -1.43
CA MET A 127 -4.82 2.90 -2.46
C MET A 127 -4.05 1.98 -3.39
N THR A 128 -3.41 2.56 -4.40
CA THR A 128 -2.52 1.85 -5.31
C THR A 128 -1.12 2.44 -5.23
N VAL A 129 -0.11 1.59 -5.10
CA VAL A 129 1.31 1.99 -5.10
C VAL A 129 1.95 1.53 -6.41
N PRO A 130 2.60 2.42 -7.18
CA PRO A 130 3.38 2.03 -8.34
C PRO A 130 4.68 1.36 -7.89
N LEU A 131 4.79 0.06 -8.15
CA LEU A 131 6.00 -0.72 -7.88
C LEU A 131 6.74 -0.98 -9.20
N LYS A 132 8.03 -0.65 -9.26
CA LYS A 132 8.84 -0.94 -10.44
C LYS A 132 8.96 -2.44 -10.67
N THR A 133 8.92 -2.86 -11.93
CA THR A 133 9.09 -4.27 -12.29
C THR A 133 9.80 -4.42 -13.64
N ASN A 134 10.60 -5.49 -13.73
CA ASN A 134 11.25 -5.91 -14.97
C ASN A 134 10.46 -7.04 -15.68
N ILE A 135 9.38 -7.51 -15.06
CA ILE A 135 8.52 -8.59 -15.57
C ILE A 135 7.20 -7.97 -16.05
N CYS A 136 6.57 -8.57 -17.05
CA CYS A 136 5.28 -8.14 -17.56
C CYS A 136 4.23 -8.00 -16.43
N VAL A 137 3.50 -6.89 -16.44
CA VAL A 137 2.48 -6.55 -15.43
C VAL A 137 1.43 -7.66 -15.25
N ALA A 138 1.06 -8.36 -16.34
CA ALA A 138 0.10 -9.45 -16.30
C ALA A 138 0.53 -10.63 -15.40
N HIS A 139 1.84 -10.84 -15.21
CA HIS A 139 2.38 -11.84 -14.30
C HIS A 139 1.98 -11.57 -12.85
N TRP A 140 2.12 -10.32 -12.40
CA TRP A 140 1.79 -9.91 -11.03
C TRP A 140 0.29 -9.88 -10.78
N ILE A 141 -0.50 -9.49 -11.79
CA ILE A 141 -1.96 -9.57 -11.73
C ILE A 141 -2.40 -11.03 -11.53
N ARG A 142 -1.87 -11.96 -12.34
CA ARG A 142 -2.20 -13.40 -12.24
C ARG A 142 -1.79 -14.00 -10.90
N ARG A 143 -0.72 -13.50 -10.29
CA ARG A 143 -0.27 -13.93 -8.96
C ARG A 143 -1.07 -13.34 -7.80
N GLY A 144 -1.97 -12.39 -8.07
CA GLY A 144 -2.70 -11.68 -7.02
C GLY A 144 -1.77 -10.88 -6.11
N THR A 145 -0.66 -10.36 -6.64
CA THR A 145 0.32 -9.61 -5.84
C THR A 145 -0.31 -8.34 -5.29
N ALA A 146 -0.28 -8.19 -3.96
CA ALA A 146 -0.88 -7.06 -3.27
C ALA A 146 -0.11 -6.69 -2.00
N LEU A 147 -0.25 -5.41 -1.63
CA LEU A 147 0.26 -4.86 -0.37
C LEU A 147 -0.83 -4.90 0.70
N TYR A 148 -0.40 -5.09 1.93
CA TYR A 148 -1.29 -5.18 3.08
C TYR A 148 -0.78 -4.31 4.22
N CYS A 149 -1.73 -3.76 4.99
CA CYS A 149 -1.53 -3.03 6.23
C CYS A 149 -2.33 -3.71 7.35
#